data_AF-A0A2K5WKW9-F1
#
_entry.id   AF-A0A2K5WKW9-F1
#
_cell.length_a   1.000
_cell.length_b   1.000
_cell.length_c   1.000
_cell.angle_alpha   90.00
_cell.angle_beta   90.00
_cell.angle_gamma   90.00
#
_symmetry.space_group_name_H-M   'P 1'
#
loop_
_entity.id
_entity.type
_entity.pdbx_description
1 polymer ?
#
loop_
_entity_poly.entity_id
_entity_poly.type
_entity_poly.pdbx_seq_one_letter_code
_entity_poly.pdbx_strand_id
1 'polypeptide(L)'
;MFCVTPPELETKMNITKGGLVLFSANSNSSCMELSKKIAERLGVEMGKVQVYQEPNRETRVQIQESVRGKDVFIIQTVSKDVNTTIMELLIMVYACKTSCAKSIIGVIPYFPYSKQCKMRKRGSIVSKLLASMMCKADPRLQECSNRGQVSSIGEEGTVFC
;
A
#
# COMPACT_ATOMS: atom_id res chain seq x y z
N MET A 1 38.40 19.54 7.77
CA MET A 1 37.73 18.48 6.98
C MET A 1 37.45 17.33 7.94
N PHE A 2 36.37 17.43 8.72
CA PHE A 2 35.96 16.37 9.64
C PHE A 2 34.70 15.73 9.06
N CYS A 3 34.83 14.52 8.52
CA CYS A 3 33.70 13.65 8.28
C CYS A 3 33.09 13.31 9.63
N VAL A 4 31.95 13.92 9.95
CA VAL A 4 31.13 13.45 11.07
C VAL A 4 30.30 12.29 10.52
N THR A 5 30.72 11.09 10.85
CA THR A 5 29.97 9.85 10.63
C THR A 5 28.60 10.01 11.29
N PRO A 6 27.47 9.79 10.59
CA PRO A 6 26.18 9.81 11.24
C PRO A 6 26.12 8.69 12.29
N PRO A 7 25.54 8.95 13.47
CA PRO A 7 25.56 8.02 14.59
C PRO A 7 24.85 6.73 14.20
N GLU A 8 25.51 5.60 14.48
CA GLU A 8 24.89 4.27 14.50
C GLU A 8 23.75 4.30 15.52
N LEU A 9 22.53 4.45 15.02
CA LEU A 9 21.34 4.32 15.86
C LEU A 9 21.06 2.82 16.02
N GLU A 10 21.82 2.19 16.92
CA GLU A 10 21.40 0.95 17.56
C GLU A 10 20.02 1.19 18.19
N THR A 11 18.96 0.78 17.50
CA THR A 11 17.63 0.74 18.09
C THR A 11 17.21 -0.71 18.19
N LYS A 12 17.67 -1.37 19.26
CA LYS A 12 16.84 -2.40 19.88
C LYS A 12 15.47 -1.77 20.12
N MET A 13 14.39 -2.32 19.57
CA MET A 13 13.13 -2.52 20.29
C MET A 13 12.04 -3.12 19.39
N ASN A 14 11.87 -4.44 19.54
CA ASN A 14 10.56 -5.08 19.51
C ASN A 14 9.63 -4.38 20.51
N ILE A 15 8.85 -3.38 20.10
CA ILE A 15 7.56 -3.03 20.74
C ILE A 15 6.67 -2.40 19.66
N THR A 16 5.79 -3.22 19.11
CA THR A 16 4.39 -2.79 18.98
C THR A 16 3.55 -3.94 19.51
N LYS A 17 2.95 -3.74 20.69
CA LYS A 17 2.07 -4.72 21.38
C LYS A 17 0.81 -5.10 20.57
N GLY A 18 0.60 -4.54 19.39
CA GLY A 18 -0.34 -5.03 18.38
C GLY A 18 0.46 -5.33 17.12
N GLY A 19 0.45 -6.58 16.66
CA GLY A 19 1.28 -7.03 15.54
C GLY A 19 1.04 -6.20 14.27
N LEU A 20 1.85 -5.17 14.07
CA LEU A 20 1.83 -4.29 12.92
C LEU A 20 2.90 -4.74 11.92
N VAL A 21 2.56 -4.78 10.64
CA VAL A 21 3.50 -5.15 9.57
C VAL A 21 3.44 -4.10 8.47
N LEU A 22 4.61 -3.60 8.06
CA LEU A 22 4.72 -2.58 7.03
C LEU A 22 5.32 -3.18 5.75
N PHE A 23 4.60 -3.14 4.64
CA PHE A 23 5.05 -3.59 3.33
C PHE A 23 5.23 -2.42 2.37
N SER A 24 6.24 -2.55 1.50
CA SER A 24 6.38 -1.71 0.30
C SER A 24 5.82 -2.48 -0.90
N ALA A 25 4.81 -1.93 -1.57
CA ALA A 25 4.13 -2.61 -2.67
C ALA A 25 4.87 -2.61 -4.00
N ASN A 26 5.88 -1.76 -4.16
CA ASN A 26 6.62 -1.62 -5.41
C ASN A 26 8.13 -1.71 -5.16
N SER A 27 8.83 -2.27 -6.14
CA SER A 27 10.29 -2.42 -6.20
C SER A 27 11.01 -1.10 -6.53
N ASN A 28 10.28 -0.03 -6.82
CA ASN A 28 10.85 1.29 -7.07
C ASN A 28 11.59 1.81 -5.83
N SER A 29 12.82 2.29 -6.05
CA SER A 29 13.71 2.79 -5.00
C SER A 29 13.05 3.88 -4.14
N SER A 30 12.27 4.77 -4.75
CA SER A 30 11.56 5.85 -4.03
C SER A 30 10.47 5.34 -3.08
N CYS A 31 9.78 4.25 -3.43
CA CYS A 31 8.78 3.62 -2.56
C CYS A 31 9.46 3.02 -1.33
N MET A 32 10.58 2.32 -1.57
CA MET A 32 11.36 1.70 -0.51
C MET A 32 11.98 2.75 0.43
N GLU A 33 12.49 3.85 -0.10
CA GLU A 33 13.05 4.94 0.71
C GLU A 33 11.99 5.60 1.60
N LEU A 34 10.80 5.89 1.04
CA LEU A 34 9.68 6.42 1.81
C LEU A 34 9.24 5.43 2.91
N SER A 35 9.14 4.15 2.56
CA SER A 35 8.72 3.11 3.50
C SER A 35 9.72 2.94 4.64
N LYS A 36 11.03 2.98 4.35
CA LYS A 36 12.07 2.96 5.37
C LYS A 36 11.99 4.16 6.31
N LYS A 37 11.81 5.37 5.78
CA LYS A 37 11.65 6.58 6.61
C LYS A 37 10.42 6.50 7.53
N ILE A 38 9.32 5.92 7.04
CA ILE A 38 8.12 5.68 7.85
C ILE A 38 8.38 4.61 8.91
N ALA A 39 9.05 3.51 8.54
CA ALA A 39 9.43 2.42 9.43
C ALA A 39 10.33 2.90 10.58
N GLU A 40 11.37 3.69 10.25
CA GLU A 40 12.30 4.31 11.21
C GLU A 40 11.57 5.22 12.20
N ARG A 41 10.63 6.05 11.72
CA ARG A 41 9.84 6.94 12.59
C ARG A 41 8.87 6.20 13.50
N LEU A 42 8.32 5.08 13.03
CA LEU A 42 7.41 4.23 13.80
C LEU A 42 8.16 3.24 14.71
N GLY A 43 9.47 3.06 14.52
CA GLY A 43 10.26 2.06 15.23
C GLY A 43 9.90 0.62 14.86
N VAL A 44 9.42 0.38 13.64
CA VAL A 44 9.00 -0.95 13.16
C VAL A 44 9.93 -1.44 12.05
N GLU A 45 10.12 -2.75 11.97
CA GLU A 45 10.85 -3.35 10.86
C GLU A 45 9.96 -3.50 9.62
N MET A 46 10.57 -3.31 8.45
CA MET A 46 9.91 -3.55 7.17
C MET A 46 9.65 -5.04 6.99
N GLY A 47 8.46 -5.36 6.54
CA GLY A 47 8.05 -6.71 6.22
C GLY A 47 8.75 -7.28 4.99
N LYS A 48 8.97 -8.60 5.00
CA LYS A 48 9.60 -9.35 3.92
C LYS A 48 8.57 -9.70 2.86
N VAL A 49 8.57 -8.93 1.79
CA VAL A 49 7.76 -9.17 0.59
C VAL A 49 8.63 -9.13 -0.65
N GLN A 50 8.39 -10.05 -1.57
CA GLN A 50 9.00 -10.04 -2.89
C GLN A 50 7.95 -9.67 -3.93
N VAL A 51 8.21 -8.58 -4.65
CA VAL A 51 7.41 -8.12 -5.80
C VAL A 51 8.32 -8.19 -7.01
N TYR A 52 7.94 -8.97 -8.00
CA TYR A 52 8.71 -9.11 -9.23
C TYR A 52 7.78 -9.24 -10.43
N GLN A 53 8.31 -8.85 -11.59
CA GLN A 53 7.66 -9.03 -12.87
C GLN A 53 8.24 -10.25 -13.55
N GLU A 54 7.36 -11.15 -13.96
CA GLU A 54 7.72 -12.30 -14.77
C GLU A 54 8.11 -11.85 -16.18
N PRO A 55 8.85 -12.68 -16.95
CA PRO A 55 9.25 -12.32 -18.32
C PRO A 55 8.08 -12.03 -19.27
N ASN A 56 6.88 -12.53 -18.95
CA ASN A 56 5.64 -12.23 -19.66
C ASN A 56 4.99 -10.89 -19.23
N ARG A 57 5.65 -10.12 -18.36
CA ARG A 57 5.18 -8.85 -17.75
C ARG A 57 4.00 -9.00 -16.78
N GLU A 58 3.70 -10.21 -16.34
CA GLU A 58 2.76 -10.41 -15.25
C GLU A 58 3.42 -10.06 -13.92
N THR A 59 2.65 -9.42 -13.04
CA THR A 59 3.11 -9.07 -11.71
C THR A 59 2.86 -10.23 -10.75
N ARG A 60 3.88 -10.62 -10.00
CA ARG A 60 3.75 -11.63 -8.94
C ARG A 60 4.24 -11.07 -7.61
N VAL A 61 3.46 -11.36 -6.57
CA VAL A 61 3.76 -10.94 -5.20
C VAL A 61 3.83 -12.17 -4.31
N GLN A 62 4.88 -12.27 -3.52
CA GLN A 62 5.07 -13.33 -2.54
C GLN A 62 5.40 -12.72 -1.17
N ILE A 63 4.52 -12.98 -0.20
CA ILE A 63 4.74 -12.58 1.19
C ILE A 63 5.57 -13.69 1.85
N GLN A 64 6.72 -13.33 2.43
CA GLN A 64 7.67 -14.28 3.03
C GLN A 64 7.56 -14.38 4.55
N GLU A 65 6.57 -13.71 5.13
CA GLU A 65 6.31 -13.70 6.56
C GLU A 65 4.84 -13.98 6.88
N SER A 66 4.58 -14.36 8.13
CA SER A 66 3.21 -14.55 8.59
C SER A 66 2.55 -13.22 8.98
N VAL A 67 1.46 -12.89 8.30
CA VAL A 67 0.63 -11.69 8.50
C VAL A 67 -0.71 -12.00 9.17
N ARG A 68 -0.93 -13.23 9.62
CA ARG A 68 -2.21 -13.68 10.18
C ARG A 68 -2.55 -12.94 11.46
N GLY A 69 -3.74 -12.34 11.52
CA GLY A 69 -4.21 -11.62 12.70
C GLY A 69 -3.46 -10.31 13.00
N LYS A 70 -2.58 -9.88 12.08
CA LYS A 70 -1.81 -8.65 12.17
C LYS A 70 -2.47 -7.51 11.38
N ASP A 71 -2.17 -6.28 11.77
CA ASP A 71 -2.58 -5.07 11.08
C ASP A 71 -1.51 -4.73 10.03
N VAL A 72 -1.87 -4.80 8.75
CA VAL A 72 -0.94 -4.71 7.63
C VAL A 72 -1.06 -3.35 6.96
N PHE A 73 0.07 -2.66 6.81
CA PHE A 73 0.17 -1.38 6.12
C PHE A 73 0.92 -1.58 4.83
N ILE A 74 0.29 -1.25 3.70
CA ILE A 74 0.86 -1.37 2.37
C ILE A 74 1.14 0.04 1.86
N ILE A 75 2.41 0.42 1.78
CA ILE A 75 2.81 1.70 1.19
C ILE A 75 2.99 1.50 -0.30
N GLN A 76 2.31 2.33 -1.10
CA GLN A 76 2.46 2.31 -2.54
C GLN A 76 2.67 3.71 -3.11
N THR A 77 3.73 3.86 -3.89
CA THR A 77 3.99 5.07 -4.68
C THR A 77 3.73 4.80 -6.16
N VAL A 78 3.21 5.80 -6.87
CA VAL A 78 2.95 5.69 -8.31
C VAL A 78 4.20 6.04 -9.11
N SER A 79 4.57 5.15 -10.03
CA SER A 79 5.69 5.34 -10.96
C SER A 79 5.20 5.60 -12.39
N LYS A 80 6.11 5.59 -13.38
CA LYS A 80 5.80 5.82 -14.80
C LYS A 80 4.71 4.85 -15.31
N ASP A 81 4.75 3.60 -14.87
CA ASP A 81 3.76 2.57 -15.23
C ASP A 81 2.66 2.48 -14.16
N VAL A 82 1.68 3.38 -14.28
CA VAL A 82 0.55 3.49 -13.36
C VAL A 82 -0.27 2.20 -13.27
N ASN A 83 -0.52 1.55 -14.41
CA ASN A 83 -1.31 0.32 -14.47
C ASN A 83 -0.64 -0.84 -13.71
N THR A 84 0.67 -1.00 -13.88
CA THR A 84 1.43 -2.02 -13.17
C THR A 84 1.43 -1.75 -11.67
N THR A 85 1.61 -0.50 -11.26
CA THR A 85 1.55 -0.09 -9.84
C THR A 85 0.20 -0.45 -9.20
N ILE A 86 -0.90 -0.24 -9.94
CA ILE A 86 -2.25 -0.60 -9.48
C ILE A 86 -2.39 -2.12 -9.34
N MET A 87 -1.89 -2.89 -10.31
CA MET A 87 -1.95 -4.35 -10.26
C MET A 87 -1.10 -4.91 -9.12
N GLU A 88 0.11 -4.39 -8.91
CA GLU A 88 0.97 -4.72 -7.76
C GLU A 88 0.24 -4.52 -6.43
N LEU A 89 -0.40 -3.36 -6.27
CA LEU A 89 -1.16 -3.04 -5.06
C LEU A 89 -2.35 -3.99 -4.87
N LEU A 90 -3.16 -4.21 -5.91
CA LEU A 90 -4.33 -5.09 -5.83
C LEU A 90 -3.95 -6.53 -5.50
N ILE A 91 -2.89 -7.06 -6.13
CA ILE A 91 -2.38 -8.40 -5.86
C ILE A 91 -1.84 -8.48 -4.43
N MET A 92 -1.15 -7.45 -3.94
CA MET A 92 -0.63 -7.44 -2.57
C MET A 92 -1.75 -7.41 -1.52
N VAL A 93 -2.78 -6.57 -1.71
CA VAL A 93 -3.98 -6.56 -0.86
C VAL A 93 -4.65 -7.93 -0.85
N TYR A 94 -4.83 -8.53 -2.03
CA TYR A 94 -5.44 -9.86 -2.16
C TYR A 94 -4.61 -10.96 -1.50
N ALA A 95 -3.27 -10.90 -1.61
CA ALA A 95 -2.36 -11.82 -0.93
C ALA A 95 -2.46 -11.70 0.59
N CYS A 96 -2.44 -10.47 1.13
CA CYS A 96 -2.58 -10.21 2.57
C CYS A 96 -3.93 -10.72 3.12
N LYS A 97 -5.00 -10.56 2.36
CA LYS A 97 -6.32 -11.10 2.68
C LYS A 97 -6.32 -12.62 2.70
N THR A 98 -5.75 -13.26 1.69
CA THR A 98 -5.66 -14.73 1.61
C THR A 98 -4.85 -15.28 2.79
N SER A 99 -3.87 -14.53 3.27
CA SER A 99 -3.09 -14.83 4.48
C SER A 99 -3.81 -14.49 5.81
N CYS A 100 -5.10 -14.14 5.78
CA CYS A 100 -5.92 -13.83 6.96
C CYS A 100 -5.38 -12.69 7.83
N ALA A 101 -4.90 -11.60 7.20
CA ALA A 101 -4.64 -10.35 7.90
C ALA A 101 -5.90 -9.84 8.63
N LYS A 102 -5.71 -9.14 9.75
CA LYS A 102 -6.80 -8.57 10.54
C LYS A 102 -7.38 -7.35 9.84
N SER A 103 -6.51 -6.39 9.54
CA SER A 103 -6.83 -5.16 8.81
C SER A 103 -5.74 -4.89 7.76
N ILE A 104 -6.13 -4.34 6.61
CA ILE A 104 -5.23 -4.01 5.50
C ILE A 104 -5.42 -2.52 5.20
N ILE A 105 -4.36 -1.73 5.40
CA ILE A 105 -4.38 -0.28 5.26
C ILE A 105 -3.43 0.09 4.11
N GLY A 106 -3.98 0.64 3.03
CA GLY A 106 -3.19 1.14 1.91
C GLY A 106 -2.79 2.59 2.15
N VAL A 107 -1.49 2.89 2.16
CA VAL A 107 -0.96 4.26 2.22
C VAL A 107 -0.50 4.65 0.82
N ILE A 108 -1.30 5.48 0.16
CA ILE A 108 -1.06 5.90 -1.23
C ILE A 108 -0.92 7.42 -1.25
N PRO A 109 0.31 7.98 -1.25
CA PRO A 109 0.51 9.42 -1.26
C PRO A 109 -0.10 10.12 -2.47
N TYR A 110 -0.10 9.45 -3.63
CA TYR A 110 -0.71 9.95 -4.85
C TYR A 110 -1.66 8.91 -5.43
N PHE A 111 -2.96 9.17 -5.33
CA PHE A 111 -3.95 8.23 -5.87
C PHE A 111 -3.97 8.25 -7.41
N PRO A 112 -3.73 7.10 -8.07
CA PRO A 112 -3.72 7.05 -9.52
C PRO A 112 -5.14 7.24 -10.07
N TYR A 113 -5.23 7.81 -11.28
CA TYR A 113 -6.51 8.18 -11.92
C TYR A 113 -7.38 9.20 -11.16
N SER A 114 -6.84 9.85 -10.12
CA SER A 114 -7.53 10.90 -9.36
C SER A 114 -8.09 12.03 -10.25
N LYS A 115 -7.38 12.42 -11.31
CA LYS A 115 -7.83 13.43 -12.29
C LYS A 115 -9.06 13.02 -13.10
N GLN A 116 -9.39 11.73 -13.17
CA GLN A 116 -10.55 11.18 -13.88
C GLN A 116 -11.73 10.90 -12.94
N CYS A 117 -11.90 11.74 -11.92
CA CYS A 117 -13.00 11.64 -10.95
C CYS A 117 -14.32 12.23 -11.44
N LYS A 118 -14.30 13.07 -12.47
CA LYS A 118 -15.50 13.71 -13.04
C LYS A 118 -15.86 13.08 -14.38
N MET A 119 -17.12 12.69 -14.52
CA MET A 119 -17.66 12.19 -15.78
C MET A 119 -17.67 13.31 -16.82
N ARG A 120 -16.88 13.18 -17.88
CA ARG A 120 -16.89 14.11 -19.02
C ARG A 120 -17.69 13.47 -20.16
N LYS A 121 -18.78 14.13 -20.58
CA LYS A 121 -19.68 13.64 -21.66
C LYS A 121 -20.13 12.19 -21.41
N ARG A 122 -19.80 11.26 -22.32
CA ARG A 122 -20.05 9.80 -22.23
C ARG A 122 -18.79 9.01 -21.81
N GLY A 123 -18.00 9.55 -20.88
CA GLY A 123 -16.79 8.92 -20.37
C GLY A 123 -17.03 8.06 -19.13
N SER A 124 -16.04 7.23 -18.76
CA SER A 124 -16.05 6.45 -17.52
C SER A 124 -15.46 7.25 -16.36
N ILE A 125 -15.85 6.92 -15.12
CA ILE A 125 -15.24 7.44 -13.89
C ILE A 125 -14.23 6.41 -13.40
N VAL A 126 -12.99 6.48 -13.89
CA VAL A 126 -11.96 5.45 -13.64
C VAL A 126 -11.53 5.43 -12.17
N SER A 127 -11.51 6.59 -11.48
CA SER A 127 -11.19 6.63 -10.05
C SER A 127 -12.18 5.83 -9.21
N LYS A 128 -13.48 5.91 -9.55
CA LYS A 128 -14.55 5.15 -8.88
C LYS A 128 -14.43 3.65 -9.17
N LEU A 129 -14.07 3.28 -10.39
CA LEU A 129 -13.77 1.90 -10.75
C LEU A 129 -12.61 1.36 -9.89
N LEU A 130 -11.52 2.12 -9.78
CA LEU A 130 -10.36 1.72 -8.97
C LEU A 130 -10.71 1.55 -7.50
N ALA A 131 -11.41 2.52 -6.90
CA ALA A 131 -11.88 2.41 -5.52
C ALA A 131 -12.77 1.18 -5.31
N SER A 132 -13.66 0.88 -6.27
CA SER A 132 -14.50 -0.31 -6.22
C SER A 132 -13.70 -1.62 -6.29
N MET A 133 -12.62 -1.65 -7.08
CA MET A 133 -11.73 -2.81 -7.17
C MET A 133 -10.95 -3.02 -5.88
N MET A 134 -10.43 -1.96 -5.26
CA MET A 134 -9.75 -2.03 -3.97
C MET A 134 -10.69 -2.52 -2.86
N CYS A 135 -11.92 -2.01 -2.82
CA CYS A 135 -12.95 -2.46 -1.88
C CYS A 135 -13.33 -3.93 -2.10
N LYS A 136 -13.47 -4.39 -3.36
CA LYS A 136 -13.73 -5.81 -3.64
C LYS A 136 -12.55 -6.73 -3.29
N ALA A 137 -11.32 -6.22 -3.41
CA ALA A 137 -10.14 -6.98 -3.01
C ALA A 137 -10.21 -7.30 -1.51
N ASP A 138 -10.68 -6.37 -0.67
CA ASP A 138 -10.94 -6.58 0.76
C ASP A 138 -12.44 -6.41 1.16
N PRO A 139 -13.24 -7.48 1.19
CA PRO A 139 -14.69 -7.44 1.44
C PRO A 139 -15.06 -6.99 2.86
N ARG A 140 -14.11 -6.78 3.77
CA ARG A 140 -14.38 -6.10 5.05
C ARG A 140 -14.58 -4.58 4.87
N LEU A 141 -14.14 -4.00 3.75
CA LEU A 141 -14.48 -2.62 3.34
C LEU A 141 -15.91 -2.50 2.78
N GLN A 142 -16.59 -3.62 2.52
CA GLN A 142 -17.89 -3.65 1.86
C GLN A 142 -19.00 -2.98 2.70
N GLU A 143 -18.86 -2.94 4.04
CA GLU A 143 -19.81 -2.24 4.92
C GLU A 143 -19.79 -0.71 4.77
N CYS A 144 -18.73 -0.12 4.22
CA CYS A 144 -18.69 1.33 3.96
C CYS A 144 -19.45 1.72 2.67
N SER A 145 -19.65 0.77 1.75
CA SER A 145 -20.29 1.05 0.45
C SER A 145 -21.78 1.38 0.56
N ASN A 146 -22.49 0.85 1.57
CA ASN A 146 -23.93 1.11 1.74
C ASN A 146 -24.26 2.44 2.43
N ARG A 147 -23.25 3.17 2.93
CA ARG A 147 -23.41 4.49 3.57
C ARG A 147 -23.06 5.68 2.66
N GLY A 148 -22.81 5.46 1.37
CA GLY A 148 -22.41 6.55 0.46
C GLY A 148 -21.02 7.13 0.74
N GLN A 149 -20.25 6.54 1.66
CA GLN A 149 -18.86 6.84 1.90
C GLN A 149 -18.00 5.90 1.04
N VAL A 150 -17.88 6.23 -0.25
CA VAL A 150 -16.66 5.81 -0.97
C VAL A 150 -15.53 6.49 -0.23
N SER A 151 -14.69 5.68 0.43
CA SER A 151 -13.49 6.01 1.20
C SER A 151 -13.11 7.48 1.07
N SER A 152 -13.26 8.26 2.14
CA SER A 152 -12.98 9.69 2.17
C SER A 152 -11.70 10.00 1.41
N ILE A 153 -11.85 10.43 0.16
CA ILE A 153 -10.76 10.97 -0.63
C ILE A 153 -10.56 12.32 0.04
N GLY A 154 -9.61 12.40 0.99
CA GLY A 154 -9.24 13.70 1.54
C GLY A 154 -8.90 14.64 0.38
N GLU A 155 -9.12 15.95 0.53
CA GLU A 155 -8.87 16.94 -0.54
C GLU A 155 -7.45 16.85 -1.13
N GLU A 156 -6.52 16.22 -0.41
CA GLU A 156 -5.12 15.93 -0.78
C GLU A 156 -4.93 14.64 -1.63
N GLY A 157 -5.99 13.89 -1.94
CA GLY A 157 -5.90 12.68 -2.77
C GLY A 157 -5.27 11.45 -2.09
N THR A 158 -5.15 11.44 -0.76
CA THR A 158 -4.74 10.25 0.00
C THR A 158 -5.98 9.41 0.34
N VAL A 159 -5.98 8.14 -0.06
CA VAL A 159 -7.00 7.17 0.35
C VAL A 159 -6.44 6.39 1.54
N PHE A 160 -7.08 6.54 2.70
CA PHE A 160 -6.90 5.65 3.84
C PHE A 160 -8.07 4.67 3.82
N CYS A 161 -7.80 3.38 3.64
CA CYS A 161 -8.75 2.31 3.93
C CYS A 161 -8.47 1.78 5.33
#